data_AF-A0A842I9M6-F1
#
_entry.id   AF-A0A842I9M6-F1
#
_cell.length_a   1.000
_cell.length_b   1.000
_cell.length_c   1.000
_cell.angle_alpha   90.00
_cell.angle_beta   90.00
_cell.angle_gamma   90.00
#
_symmetry.space_group_name_H-M   'P 1'
#
loop_
_entity.id
_entity.type
_entity.pdbx_description
1 polymer ?
#
loop_
_entity_poly.entity_id
_entity_poly.type
_entity_poly.pdbx_seq_one_letter_code
_entity_poly.pdbx_strand_id
1 'polypeptide(L)'
;MEAFGLTNTIIPVAILLFQAIFLPVLTVPTRVMTQGALARGMMLATILIILIAAVLFAELYRREGNDVIGAFLDDPFGRAEFFLGRAVISATFWGPVLCFVWLGRAMDVERRKGEAKAREGRAL
;
A
#
# COMPACT_ATOMS: atom_id res chain seq x y z
N MET A 1 -17.75 -12.62 -26.71
CA MET A 1 -17.30 -11.36 -26.06
C MET A 1 -15.96 -11.65 -25.44
N GLU A 2 -14.93 -11.02 -25.98
CA GLU A 2 -13.54 -11.30 -25.61
C GLU A 2 -13.27 -11.00 -24.13
N ALA A 3 -12.71 -11.98 -23.41
CA ALA A 3 -12.21 -11.82 -22.05
C ALA A 3 -11.02 -10.84 -21.94
N PHE A 4 -10.59 -10.26 -23.07
CA PHE A 4 -9.49 -9.30 -23.18
C PHE A 4 -9.75 -7.95 -22.49
N GLY A 5 -10.97 -7.66 -22.00
CA GLY A 5 -11.28 -6.40 -21.30
C GLY A 5 -11.42 -6.47 -19.77
N LEU A 6 -12.08 -7.50 -19.25
CA LEU A 6 -12.44 -7.58 -17.83
C LEU A 6 -11.30 -8.12 -16.96
N THR A 7 -10.68 -9.22 -17.36
CA THR A 7 -9.62 -9.85 -16.56
C THR A 7 -8.38 -8.96 -16.48
N ASN A 8 -8.04 -8.26 -17.57
CA ASN A 8 -6.89 -7.36 -17.62
C ASN A 8 -7.09 -6.05 -16.83
N THR A 9 -8.34 -5.73 -16.46
CA THR A 9 -8.68 -4.53 -15.67
C THR A 9 -9.00 -4.87 -14.22
N ILE A 10 -9.84 -5.89 -13.99
CA ILE A 10 -10.28 -6.29 -12.65
C ILE A 10 -9.12 -6.85 -11.83
N ILE A 11 -8.27 -7.71 -12.41
CA ILE A 11 -7.20 -8.34 -11.64
C ILE A 11 -6.22 -7.29 -11.09
N PRO A 12 -5.70 -6.35 -11.90
CA PRO A 12 -4.84 -5.30 -11.36
C PRO A 12 -5.52 -4.48 -10.26
N VAL A 13 -6.77 -4.06 -10.47
CA VAL A 13 -7.51 -3.28 -9.47
C VAL A 13 -7.73 -4.08 -8.18
N ALA A 14 -8.06 -5.36 -8.28
CA ALA A 14 -8.23 -6.25 -7.13
C ALA A 14 -6.92 -6.43 -6.36
N ILE A 15 -5.79 -6.59 -7.05
CA ILE A 15 -4.45 -6.65 -6.44
C ILE A 15 -4.16 -5.33 -5.70
N LEU A 16 -4.40 -4.19 -6.35
CA LEU A 16 -4.16 -2.86 -5.77
C LEU A 16 -5.04 -2.61 -4.52
N LEU A 17 -6.31 -2.99 -4.57
CA LEU A 17 -7.22 -2.88 -3.44
C LEU A 17 -6.80 -3.80 -2.29
N PHE A 18 -6.50 -5.07 -2.61
CA PHE A 18 -6.07 -6.05 -1.63
C PHE A 18 -4.84 -5.56 -0.87
N GLN A 19 -3.81 -5.11 -1.57
CA GLN A 19 -2.60 -4.62 -0.89
C GLN A 19 -2.84 -3.36 -0.05
N ALA A 20 -3.73 -2.45 -0.48
CA ALA A 20 -4.03 -1.24 0.27
C ALA A 20 -4.65 -1.53 1.65
N ILE A 21 -5.36 -2.65 1.76
CA ILE A 21 -5.97 -3.11 3.01
C ILE A 21 -4.98 -3.95 3.83
N PHE A 22 -4.30 -4.90 3.20
CA PHE A 22 -3.51 -5.91 3.91
C PHE A 22 -2.07 -5.50 4.23
N LEU A 23 -1.41 -4.69 3.40
CA LEU A 23 -0.04 -4.25 3.70
C LEU A 23 0.06 -3.45 5.00
N PRO A 24 -0.84 -2.50 5.30
CA PRO A 24 -0.86 -1.85 6.61
C PRO A 24 -1.05 -2.83 7.78
N VAL A 25 -1.75 -3.94 7.57
CA VAL A 25 -1.90 -5.01 8.57
C VAL A 25 -0.57 -5.68 8.86
N LEU A 26 0.19 -5.98 7.80
CA LEU A 26 1.48 -6.68 7.88
C LEU A 26 2.62 -5.78 8.37
N THR A 27 2.63 -4.50 8.02
CA THR A 27 3.75 -3.59 8.35
C THR A 27 3.61 -2.92 9.72
N VAL A 28 2.38 -2.78 10.25
CA VAL A 28 2.14 -2.13 11.54
C VAL A 28 1.92 -3.19 12.62
N PRO A 29 2.83 -3.37 13.59
CA PRO A 29 2.68 -4.35 14.65
C PRO A 29 1.36 -4.17 15.44
N THR A 30 0.77 -5.28 15.86
CA THR A 30 -0.52 -5.29 16.58
C THR A 30 -0.43 -4.70 18.00
N ARG A 31 0.77 -4.59 18.56
CA ARG A 31 1.03 -4.06 19.91
C ARG A 31 1.58 -2.63 19.93
N VAL A 32 1.49 -1.90 18.82
CA VAL A 32 1.95 -0.51 18.79
C VAL A 32 1.19 0.33 19.82
N MET A 33 1.93 1.04 20.66
CA MET A 33 1.39 1.96 21.68
C MET A 33 1.67 3.44 21.39
N THR A 34 2.38 3.77 20.32
CA THR A 34 2.75 5.15 19.98
C THR A 34 2.30 5.52 18.58
N GLN A 35 1.80 6.75 18.41
CA GLN A 35 1.40 7.29 17.10
C GLN A 35 2.58 7.35 16.12
N GLY A 36 3.80 7.65 16.60
CA GLY A 36 5.00 7.68 15.76
C GLY A 36 5.41 6.32 15.18
N ALA A 37 5.30 5.23 15.95
CA ALA A 37 5.53 3.89 15.42
C ALA A 37 4.43 3.45 14.44
N LEU A 38 3.18 3.85 14.69
CA LEU A 38 2.07 3.64 13.74
C LEU A 38 2.35 4.37 12.41
N ALA A 39 2.73 5.64 12.46
CA ALA A 39 3.02 6.45 11.28
C ALA A 39 4.16 5.84 10.44
N ARG A 40 5.24 5.36 11.07
CA ARG A 40 6.35 4.69 10.36
C ARG A 40 5.90 3.39 9.68
N GLY A 41 5.09 2.57 10.35
CA GLY A 41 4.57 1.34 9.75
C GLY A 41 3.60 1.61 8.60
N MET A 42 2.77 2.66 8.72
CA MET A 42 1.91 3.11 7.62
C MET A 42 2.72 3.64 6.44
N MET A 43 3.76 4.44 6.70
CA MET A 43 4.66 4.94 5.67
C MET A 43 5.32 3.78 4.90
N LEU A 44 5.80 2.75 5.61
CA LEU A 44 6.35 1.55 4.97
C LEU A 44 5.29 0.83 4.12
N ALA A 45 4.06 0.68 4.60
CA ALA A 45 2.98 0.11 3.79
C ALA A 45 2.73 0.92 2.52
N THR A 46 2.66 2.25 2.63
CA THR A 46 2.46 3.14 1.47
C THR A 46 3.59 2.98 0.45
N ILE A 47 4.85 2.93 0.89
CA ILE A 47 6.00 2.70 0.01
C ILE A 47 5.86 1.36 -0.72
N LEU A 48 5.54 0.28 0.01
CA LEU A 48 5.37 -1.05 -0.57
C LEU A 48 4.22 -1.11 -1.58
N ILE A 49 3.09 -0.46 -1.30
CA ILE A 49 1.96 -0.36 -2.23
C ILE A 49 2.39 0.30 -3.55
N ILE A 50 3.15 1.40 -3.46
CA ILE A 50 3.65 2.13 -4.64
C ILE A 50 4.62 1.25 -5.44
N LEU A 51 5.55 0.57 -4.76
CA LEU A 51 6.52 -0.31 -5.44
C LEU A 51 5.83 -1.47 -6.16
N ILE A 52 4.89 -2.14 -5.50
CA ILE A 52 4.14 -3.24 -6.11
C ILE A 52 3.28 -2.73 -7.27
N ALA A 53 2.66 -1.56 -7.14
CA ALA A 53 1.90 -0.96 -8.23
C ALA A 53 2.80 -0.63 -9.43
N ALA A 54 4.01 -0.13 -9.22
CA ALA A 54 4.97 0.14 -10.29
C ALA A 54 5.35 -1.15 -11.05
N VAL A 55 5.62 -2.24 -10.32
CA VAL A 55 5.87 -3.56 -10.91
C VAL A 55 4.65 -4.08 -11.69
N LEU A 56 3.44 -3.89 -11.15
CA LEU A 56 2.20 -4.28 -11.80
C LEU A 56 1.98 -3.53 -13.12
N PHE A 57 2.28 -2.22 -13.15
CA PHE A 57 2.21 -1.42 -14.38
C PHE A 57 3.25 -1.85 -15.42
N ALA A 58 4.47 -2.17 -14.98
CA ALA A 58 5.51 -2.71 -15.84
C ALA A 58 5.08 -4.05 -16.47
N GLU A 59 4.52 -4.95 -15.66
CA GLU A 59 4.00 -6.24 -16.15
C GLU A 59 2.83 -6.08 -17.12
N LEU A 60 1.92 -5.12 -16.86
CA LEU A 60 0.81 -4.84 -17.77
C LEU A 60 1.33 -4.36 -19.14
N TYR A 61 2.31 -3.46 -19.15
CA TYR A 61 2.95 -2.97 -20.38
C TYR A 61 3.66 -4.08 -21.13
N ARG A 62 4.33 -4.99 -20.41
CA ARG A 62 4.99 -6.16 -21.00
C ARG A 62 3.98 -7.08 -21.67
N ARG A 63 2.80 -7.28 -21.07
CA ARG A 63 1.69 -8.08 -21.65
C ARG A 63 1.05 -7.43 -22.87
N GLU A 64 1.10 -6.11 -22.97
CA GLU A 64 0.68 -5.35 -24.17
C GLU A 64 1.69 -5.45 -25.33
N GLY A 65 2.80 -6.16 -25.16
CA GLY A 65 3.81 -6.39 -26.20
C GLY A 65 4.97 -5.40 -26.18
N ASN A 66 5.08 -4.55 -25.16
CA ASN A 66 6.20 -3.62 -25.01
C ASN A 66 7.43 -4.35 -24.44
N ASP A 67 8.63 -4.05 -24.98
CA ASP A 67 9.88 -4.54 -24.41
C ASP A 67 10.28 -3.72 -23.18
N VAL A 68 9.68 -4.06 -22.04
CA VAL A 68 9.91 -3.38 -20.77
C VAL A 68 11.33 -3.64 -20.23
N ILE A 69 11.89 -4.83 -20.49
CA ILE A 69 13.22 -5.18 -19.97
C ILE A 69 14.30 -4.44 -20.75
N GLY A 70 14.25 -4.49 -22.10
CA GLY A 70 15.17 -3.72 -22.94
C GLY A 70 15.11 -2.23 -22.65
N ALA A 71 13.89 -1.68 -22.58
CA ALA A 71 13.67 -0.27 -22.26
C ALA A 71 14.22 0.14 -20.87
N PHE A 72 14.20 -0.77 -19.88
CA PHE A 72 14.76 -0.53 -18.55
C PHE A 72 16.28 -0.64 -18.53
N LEU A 73 16.88 -1.52 -19.33
CA LEU A 73 18.33 -1.63 -19.46
C LEU A 73 18.93 -0.40 -20.16
N ASP A 74 18.22 0.16 -21.13
CA ASP A 74 18.64 1.36 -21.85
C ASP A 74 18.58 2.64 -20.99
N ASP A 75 17.52 2.79 -20.19
CA ASP A 75 17.32 3.94 -19.30
C ASP A 75 16.68 3.52 -17.96
N PRO A 76 17.49 3.01 -17.01
CA PRO A 76 16.96 2.49 -15.75
C PRO A 76 16.23 3.54 -14.92
N PHE A 77 16.76 4.78 -14.89
CA PHE A 77 16.23 5.85 -14.07
C PHE A 77 14.93 6.41 -14.68
N GLY A 78 14.91 6.70 -15.98
CA GLY A 78 13.70 7.20 -16.64
C GLY A 78 12.57 6.17 -16.65
N ARG A 79 12.87 4.87 -16.76
CA ARG A 79 11.83 3.82 -16.64
C ARG A 79 11.36 3.62 -15.20
N ALA A 80 12.26 3.67 -14.21
CA ALA A 80 11.85 3.64 -12.82
C ALA A 80 10.93 4.82 -12.49
N GLU A 81 11.30 6.04 -12.90
CA GLU A 81 10.48 7.24 -12.73
C GLU A 81 9.12 7.11 -13.44
N PHE A 82 9.10 6.62 -14.67
CA PHE A 82 7.87 6.41 -15.43
C PHE A 82 6.88 5.49 -14.69
N PHE A 83 7.32 4.31 -14.26
CA PHE A 83 6.43 3.36 -13.58
C PHE A 83 6.07 3.80 -12.15
N LEU A 84 7.01 4.43 -11.42
CA LEU A 84 6.74 5.00 -10.11
C LEU A 84 5.75 6.17 -10.20
N GLY A 85 5.86 7.03 -11.21
CA GLY A 85 4.93 8.13 -11.43
C GLY A 85 3.50 7.62 -11.65
N ARG A 86 3.32 6.57 -12.45
CA ARG A 86 2.01 5.92 -12.64
C ARG A 86 1.50 5.26 -11.37
N ALA A 87 2.39 4.63 -10.60
CA ALA A 87 2.05 4.05 -9.30
C ALA A 87 1.57 5.10 -8.29
N VAL A 88 2.23 6.26 -8.23
CA VAL A 88 1.84 7.37 -7.34
C VAL A 88 0.47 7.93 -7.72
N ILE A 89 0.21 8.16 -9.01
CA ILE A 89 -1.11 8.63 -9.49
C ILE A 89 -2.20 7.62 -9.12
N SER A 90 -1.93 6.32 -9.31
CA SER A 90 -2.86 5.26 -8.92
C SER A 90 -3.07 5.22 -7.39
N ALA A 91 -2.01 5.40 -6.61
CA ALA A 91 -2.08 5.44 -5.14
C ALA A 91 -2.99 6.55 -4.61
N THR A 92 -3.13 7.67 -5.33
CA THR A 92 -4.05 8.75 -4.94
C THR A 92 -5.51 8.28 -4.85
N PHE A 93 -5.94 7.36 -5.72
CA PHE A 93 -7.28 6.76 -5.63
C PHE A 93 -7.49 5.96 -4.34
N TRP A 94 -6.41 5.39 -3.80
CA TRP A 94 -6.43 4.57 -2.58
C TRP A 94 -6.16 5.37 -1.30
N GLY A 95 -5.79 6.66 -1.43
CA GLY A 95 -5.56 7.56 -0.30
C GLY A 95 -6.67 7.52 0.76
N PRO A 96 -7.96 7.63 0.39
CA PRO A 96 -9.06 7.52 1.35
C PRO A 96 -9.09 6.19 2.10
N VAL A 97 -8.86 5.06 1.42
CA VAL A 97 -8.82 3.73 2.04
C VAL A 97 -7.68 3.64 3.05
N LEU A 98 -6.48 4.12 2.68
CA LEU A 98 -5.33 4.16 3.57
C LEU A 98 -5.58 5.05 4.79
N CYS A 99 -6.26 6.18 4.62
CA CYS A 99 -6.66 7.04 5.73
C CYS A 99 -7.62 6.33 6.70
N PHE A 100 -8.61 5.58 6.20
CA PHE A 100 -9.52 4.81 7.06
C PHE A 100 -8.80 3.70 7.82
N VAL A 101 -7.91 2.97 7.15
CA VAL A 101 -7.10 1.94 7.79
C VAL A 101 -6.23 2.55 8.88
N TRP A 102 -5.54 3.67 8.58
CA TRP A 102 -4.75 4.39 9.58
C TRP A 102 -5.61 4.87 10.76
N LEU A 103 -6.78 5.46 10.51
CA LEU A 103 -7.68 5.95 11.55
C LEU A 103 -8.13 4.82 12.48
N GLY A 104 -8.54 3.68 11.92
CA GLY A 104 -8.90 2.49 12.70
C GLY A 104 -7.76 2.05 13.63
N ARG A 105 -6.54 1.98 13.08
CA ARG A 105 -5.34 1.63 13.86
C ARG A 105 -4.97 2.67 14.91
N ALA A 106 -5.17 3.96 14.62
CA ALA A 106 -4.89 5.06 15.54
C ALA A 106 -5.86 5.02 16.74
N MET A 107 -7.14 4.74 16.49
CA MET A 107 -8.13 4.53 17.55
C MET A 107 -7.76 3.34 18.44
N ASP A 108 -7.30 2.23 17.85
CA ASP A 108 -6.82 1.07 18.61
C ASP A 108 -5.61 1.39 19.50
N VAL A 109 -4.70 2.25 19.06
CA VAL A 109 -3.57 2.70 19.89
C VAL A 109 -4.07 3.44 21.13
N GLU A 110 -4.99 4.39 20.97
CA GLU A 110 -5.54 5.15 22.10
C GLU A 110 -6.37 4.27 23.04
N ARG A 111 -7.14 3.32 22.49
CA ARG A 111 -7.85 2.32 23.30
C ARG A 111 -6.89 1.51 24.17
N ARG A 112 -5.80 0.99 23.61
CA ARG A 112 -4.78 0.25 24.36
C ARG A 112 -4.13 1.08 25.47
N LYS A 113 -3.86 2.37 25.21
CA LYS A 113 -3.35 3.29 26.24
C LYS A 113 -4.36 3.50 27.37
N GLY A 114 -5.65 3.64 27.04
CA GLY A 114 -6.73 3.76 28.02
C GLY A 114 -6.84 2.52 28.90
N GLU A 115 -6.80 1.33 28.29
CA GLU A 115 -6.80 0.05 29.00
C GLU A 115 -5.60 -0.12 29.93
N ALA A 116 -4.40 0.31 29.50
CA ALA A 116 -3.19 0.26 30.32
C ALA A 116 -3.32 1.15 31.57
N LYS A 117 -3.74 2.41 31.40
CA LYS A 117 -3.97 3.34 32.53
C LYS A 117 -5.03 2.85 33.51
N ALA A 118 -6.11 2.26 33.01
CA ALA A 118 -7.16 1.69 33.86
C ALA A 118 -6.68 0.51 34.70
N ARG A 119 -5.73 -0.30 34.19
CA ARG A 119 -5.11 -1.39 34.95
C ARG A 119 -4.18 -0.85 36.04
N GLU A 120 -3.38 0.17 35.72
CA GLU A 120 -2.51 0.84 36.70
C GLU A 120 -3.31 1.45 37.85
N GLY A 121 -4.43 2.13 37.56
CA GLY A 121 -5.29 2.73 38.59
C GLY A 121 -6.09 1.74 39.45
N ARG A 122 -6.21 0.47 39.03
CA ARG A 122 -6.83 -0.61 39.83
C ARG A 122 -5.84 -1.36 40.73
N ALA A 123 -4.54 -1.15 40.52
CA ALA A 123 -3.48 -1.79 41.28
C ALA A 123 -2.99 -0.94 42.48
N LEU A 124 -3.54 0.27 42.63
CA LEU A 124 -3.36 1.20 43.76
C LEU A 124 -4.57 1.11 44.70
#